data_AF-A0A4D4MP30-F1
#
_entry.id   AF-A0A4D4MP30-F1
#
_cell.length_a   1.000
_cell.length_b   1.000
_cell.length_c   1.000
_cell.angle_alpha   90.00
_cell.angle_beta   90.00
_cell.angle_gamma   90.00
#
_symmetry.space_group_name_H-M   'P 1'
#
loop_
_entity.id
_entity.type
_entity.pdbx_description
1 polymer ?
#
loop_
_entity_poly.entity_id
_entity_poly.type
_entity_poly.pdbx_seq_one_letter_code
_entity_poly.pdbx_strand_id
1 'polypeptide(L)'
;MELTLLGTGAPAGLPRPDCPCAACATALGEAARAATALLVDGTVLLDLTPGAAFAAARAGRSLGGVRQVLLSHPHNGPAVEVPAGLPQPARVPDGRELALLTGHRVRAMPMDAPGTGYAVTGPDGQRLLYLPPGGAPAGLDETVQPYDMVAADVVGRPDALARLRAVGALGPTTDVIAVHLDHDVPPGVELRRRLAAAGARAVPDGTTLTVGVYEDVPDVPRRTLVLGGARSGKSVEAERRLESFPDVLYVATGGSRGGDTEWAERVSVHRERRPGSWRTVETCDLVPLLKEDGPPLLIDCLSLWLTDAMDSVNAWDDDEWAGGGERALRGRVEELTAAVRETGRTVVAVSNEVGSGIVPATASGRRYRDELGRLNAAFAAECEHLLLVVAGQAMVLRGG
;
A
#
# COMPACT_ATOMS: atom_id res chain seq x y z
N MET A 1 -7.47 1.80 26.37
CA MET A 1 -6.38 2.68 25.90
C MET A 1 -6.93 3.67 24.87
N GLU A 2 -6.71 4.96 25.07
CA GLU A 2 -6.95 6.06 24.12
C GLU A 2 -5.62 6.50 23.47
N LEU A 3 -5.66 6.75 22.16
CA LEU A 3 -4.57 7.30 21.38
C LEU A 3 -4.99 8.66 20.81
N THR A 4 -4.38 9.76 21.26
CA THR A 4 -4.56 11.08 20.63
C THR A 4 -3.41 11.36 19.66
N LEU A 5 -3.73 11.60 18.39
CA LEU A 5 -2.75 11.93 17.35
C LEU A 5 -2.54 13.45 17.32
N LEU A 6 -1.55 13.97 18.05
CA LEU A 6 -1.28 15.41 18.12
C LEU A 6 -0.75 15.98 16.80
N GLY A 7 -0.07 15.12 16.03
CA GLY A 7 0.37 15.35 14.67
C GLY A 7 0.46 14.02 13.93
N THR A 8 0.35 14.04 12.61
CA THR A 8 0.33 12.84 11.75
C THR A 8 1.20 12.97 10.50
N GLY A 9 1.88 14.12 10.33
CA GLY A 9 2.76 14.39 9.21
C GLY A 9 4.16 13.83 9.43
N ALA A 10 4.96 13.80 8.37
CA ALA A 10 6.38 13.51 8.43
C ALA A 10 7.13 14.48 9.38
N PRO A 11 8.41 14.26 9.71
CA PRO A 11 9.15 15.10 10.67
C PRO A 11 9.15 16.62 10.37
N ALA A 12 9.02 17.01 9.10
CA ALA A 12 8.92 18.42 8.69
C ALA A 12 7.47 18.97 8.69
N GLY A 13 6.48 18.13 8.99
CA GLY A 13 5.07 18.39 8.75
C GLY A 13 4.68 18.38 7.27
N LEU A 14 3.40 18.62 7.00
CA LEU A 14 2.81 18.77 5.68
C LEU A 14 1.82 19.96 5.75
N PRO A 15 2.01 21.04 5.00
CA PRO A 15 2.98 21.23 3.95
C PRO A 15 4.39 21.48 4.50
N ARG A 16 5.41 21.10 3.75
CA ARG A 16 6.79 21.49 4.04
C ARG A 16 6.96 23.00 3.75
N PRO A 17 7.48 23.81 4.69
CA PRO A 17 7.51 25.28 4.55
C PRO A 17 8.19 25.80 3.27
N ASP A 18 9.30 25.18 2.86
CA ASP A 18 10.12 25.63 1.73
C ASP A 18 9.84 24.85 0.43
N CYS A 19 8.77 24.06 0.38
CA CYS A 19 8.49 23.20 -0.76
C CYS A 19 7.32 23.73 -1.61
N PRO A 20 7.56 24.08 -2.88
CA PRO A 20 6.52 24.59 -3.78
C PRO A 20 5.76 23.49 -4.53
N CYS A 21 5.88 22.21 -4.12
CA CYS A 21 5.25 21.11 -4.86
C CYS A 21 3.71 21.15 -4.75
N ALA A 22 3.03 20.50 -5.69
CA ALA A 22 1.56 20.47 -5.73
C ALA A 22 0.92 19.85 -4.47
N ALA A 23 1.56 18.85 -3.86
CA ALA A 23 1.08 18.26 -2.62
C ALA A 23 1.14 19.25 -1.45
N CYS A 24 2.25 19.99 -1.28
CA CYS A 24 2.34 21.05 -0.28
C CYS A 24 1.36 22.20 -0.57
N ALA A 25 1.21 22.60 -1.82
CA ALA A 25 0.27 23.66 -2.19
C ALA A 25 -1.20 23.31 -1.88
N THR A 26 -1.54 22.02 -1.85
CA THR A 26 -2.91 21.54 -1.58
C THR A 26 -3.12 21.04 -0.15
N ALA A 27 -2.05 20.82 0.62
CA ALA A 27 -2.12 20.41 2.02
C ALA A 27 -2.35 21.60 2.95
N LEU A 28 -3.52 22.21 2.86
CA LEU A 28 -3.94 23.35 3.67
C LEU A 28 -5.20 23.02 4.48
N GLY A 29 -5.49 23.82 5.52
CA GLY A 29 -6.66 23.62 6.37
C GLY A 29 -6.64 22.24 7.05
N GLU A 30 -7.71 21.46 6.89
CA GLU A 30 -7.83 20.11 7.48
C GLU A 30 -6.87 19.08 6.87
N ALA A 31 -6.29 19.38 5.70
CA ALA A 31 -5.27 18.53 5.08
C ALA A 31 -3.85 18.80 5.59
N ALA A 32 -3.66 19.88 6.36
CA ALA A 32 -2.37 20.18 6.98
C ALA A 32 -2.13 19.22 8.16
N ARG A 33 -0.86 18.82 8.33
CA ARG A 33 -0.40 17.88 9.35
C ARG A 33 0.85 18.41 10.02
N ALA A 34 0.82 18.55 11.33
CA ALA A 34 1.99 18.75 12.16
C ALA A 34 2.86 17.49 12.17
N ALA A 35 4.13 17.64 12.53
CA ALA A 35 5.03 16.50 12.68
C ALA A 35 4.49 15.50 13.72
N THR A 36 4.61 14.21 13.40
CA THR A 36 3.97 13.14 14.17
C THR A 36 4.34 13.17 15.65
N ALA A 37 3.33 13.19 16.50
CA ALA A 37 3.43 13.08 17.95
C ALA A 37 2.16 12.42 18.48
N LEU A 38 2.30 11.41 19.33
CA LEU A 38 1.19 10.58 19.79
C LEU A 38 1.11 10.59 21.32
N LEU A 39 -0.07 10.84 21.86
CA LEU A 39 -0.33 10.83 23.30
C LEU A 39 -1.20 9.61 23.64
N VAL A 40 -0.64 8.68 24.41
CA VAL A 40 -1.33 7.45 24.85
C VAL A 40 -1.80 7.64 26.29
N ASP A 41 -3.12 7.51 26.51
CA ASP A 41 -3.80 7.62 27.81
C ASP A 41 -3.39 8.87 28.64
N GLY A 42 -3.01 9.97 27.96
CA GLY A 42 -2.48 11.17 28.61
C GLY A 42 -1.16 10.97 29.38
N THR A 43 -0.52 9.81 29.25
CA THR A 43 0.54 9.32 30.13
C THR A 43 1.86 9.11 29.40
N VAL A 44 1.83 8.53 28.21
CA VAL A 44 3.03 8.29 27.38
C VAL A 44 2.95 9.20 26.17
N LEU A 45 3.97 10.04 25.98
CA LEU A 45 4.13 10.84 24.77
C LEU A 45 5.18 10.19 23.87
N LEU A 46 4.76 9.72 22.70
CA LEU A 46 5.64 9.19 21.67
C LEU A 46 5.95 10.31 20.67
N ASP A 47 7.23 10.61 20.54
CA ASP A 47 7.82 11.75 19.84
C ASP A 47 7.38 13.12 20.38
N LEU A 48 8.37 13.96 20.68
CA LEU A 48 8.16 15.34 21.10
C LEU A 48 8.51 16.27 19.94
N THR A 49 7.50 16.86 19.31
CA THR A 49 7.69 17.76 18.16
C THR A 49 7.44 19.22 18.54
N PRO A 50 7.96 20.19 17.76
CA PRO A 50 7.67 21.60 17.98
C PRO A 50 6.16 21.86 18.04
N GLY A 51 5.70 22.54 19.10
CA GLY A 51 4.29 22.87 19.29
C GLY A 51 3.42 21.75 19.88
N ALA A 52 3.99 20.62 20.31
CA ALA A 52 3.22 19.50 20.89
C ALA A 52 2.27 19.91 22.04
N ALA A 53 2.67 20.86 22.90
CA ALA A 53 1.82 21.37 23.97
C ALA A 53 0.57 22.11 23.44
N PHE A 54 0.74 22.92 22.39
CA PHE A 54 -0.37 23.60 21.74
C PHE A 54 -1.25 22.63 20.94
N ALA A 55 -0.64 21.64 20.29
CA ALA A 55 -1.37 20.57 19.59
C ALA A 55 -2.24 19.76 20.56
N ALA A 56 -1.71 19.41 21.74
CA ALA A 56 -2.47 18.77 22.81
C ALA A 56 -3.65 19.63 23.26
N ALA A 57 -3.43 20.93 23.52
CA ALA A 57 -4.50 21.84 23.93
C ALA A 57 -5.61 21.95 22.87
N ARG A 58 -5.26 22.02 21.57
CA ARG A 58 -6.24 22.02 20.46
C ARG A 58 -7.03 20.71 20.40
N ALA A 59 -6.41 19.59 20.74
CA ALA A 59 -7.05 18.28 20.84
C ALA A 59 -7.88 18.11 22.14
N GLY A 60 -7.99 19.15 22.99
CA GLY A 60 -8.69 19.06 24.28
C GLY A 60 -7.93 18.23 25.32
N ARG A 61 -6.62 18.08 25.17
CA ARG A 61 -5.74 17.32 26.08
C ARG A 61 -4.75 18.22 26.81
N SER A 62 -4.31 17.78 27.98
CA SER A 62 -3.22 18.41 28.74
C SER A 62 -2.02 17.47 28.79
N LEU A 63 -0.81 18.04 28.71
CA LEU A 63 0.43 17.28 28.86
C LEU A 63 0.88 17.11 30.32
N GLY A 64 0.18 17.71 31.29
CA GLY A 64 0.55 17.62 32.71
C GLY A 64 0.45 16.20 33.32
N GLY A 65 -0.31 15.31 32.66
CA GLY A 65 -0.43 13.89 33.03
C GLY A 65 0.74 13.03 32.55
N VAL A 66 1.55 13.52 31.60
CA VAL A 66 2.60 12.73 30.97
C VAL A 66 3.64 12.33 32.01
N ARG A 67 3.98 11.03 32.01
CA ARG A 67 4.97 10.41 32.89
C ARG A 67 6.19 9.91 32.13
N GLN A 68 6.07 9.71 30.82
CA GLN A 68 7.19 9.34 29.98
C GLN A 68 7.10 10.03 28.61
N VAL A 69 8.23 10.56 28.16
CA VAL A 69 8.42 11.04 26.78
C VAL A 69 9.42 10.11 26.09
N LEU A 70 9.04 9.50 24.97
CA LEU A 70 9.87 8.56 24.21
C LEU A 70 10.10 9.05 22.80
N LEU A 71 11.34 9.03 22.34
CA LEU A 71 11.72 9.41 20.98
C LEU A 71 11.94 8.16 20.13
N SER A 72 11.25 8.06 19.01
CA SER A 72 11.36 6.95 18.05
C SER A 72 12.52 7.14 17.08
N HIS A 73 12.92 8.38 16.80
CA HIS A 73 14.00 8.69 15.86
C HIS A 73 14.77 9.94 16.33
N PRO A 74 16.01 10.16 15.83
CA PRO A 74 16.72 11.39 16.14
C PRO A 74 15.94 12.56 15.55
N HIS A 75 15.72 13.61 16.34
CA HIS A 75 15.15 14.83 15.78
C HIS A 75 16.17 15.46 14.81
N ASN A 76 15.90 15.35 13.52
CA ASN A 76 16.67 16.01 12.46
C ASN A 76 16.19 17.45 12.19
N GLY A 77 15.25 17.94 13.00
CA GLY A 77 14.67 19.29 12.93
C GLY A 77 15.29 20.27 13.92
N PRO A 78 14.78 21.52 13.98
CA PRO A 78 15.22 22.49 14.98
C PRO A 78 15.04 21.95 16.39
N ALA A 79 15.92 22.40 17.31
CA ALA A 79 15.90 21.96 18.70
C ALA A 79 14.51 22.13 19.31
N VAL A 80 13.96 21.05 19.87
CA VAL A 80 12.65 21.08 20.50
C VAL A 80 12.85 21.44 21.97
N GLU A 81 12.32 22.59 22.38
CA GLU A 81 12.27 22.95 23.80
C GLU A 81 11.31 22.00 24.52
N VAL A 82 11.80 21.34 25.58
CA VAL A 82 10.98 20.46 26.40
C VAL A 82 10.08 21.33 27.28
N PRO A 83 8.74 21.29 27.12
CA PRO A 83 7.85 22.10 27.93
C PRO A 83 8.06 21.87 29.42
N ALA A 84 7.98 22.94 30.21
CA ALA A 84 8.14 22.86 31.66
C ALA A 84 7.18 21.83 32.28
N GLY A 85 7.72 20.96 33.14
CA GLY A 85 6.97 19.89 33.81
C GLY A 85 6.89 18.58 33.02
N LEU A 86 7.31 18.54 31.75
CA LEU A 86 7.46 17.27 31.05
C LEU A 86 8.73 16.53 31.49
N PRO A 87 8.67 15.19 31.56
CA PRO A 87 9.86 14.35 31.68
C PRO A 87 10.85 14.61 30.55
N GLN A 88 12.15 14.43 30.83
CA GLN A 88 13.16 14.50 29.80
C GLN A 88 12.93 13.42 28.72
N PRO A 89 12.92 13.79 27.43
CA PRO A 89 12.81 12.82 26.34
C PRO A 89 13.93 11.79 26.40
N ALA A 90 13.57 10.52 26.23
CA ALA A 90 14.53 9.43 26.21
C ALA A 90 14.23 8.47 25.07
N ARG A 91 15.22 7.64 24.72
CA ARG A 91 15.02 6.47 23.87
C ARG A 91 15.27 5.22 24.69
N VAL A 92 14.40 4.23 24.55
CA VAL A 92 14.59 2.92 25.18
C VAL A 92 15.44 2.07 24.23
N PRO A 93 16.54 1.44 24.71
CA PRO A 93 17.36 0.57 23.87
C PRO A 93 16.55 -0.61 23.33
N ASP A 94 16.85 -1.04 22.10
CA ASP A 94 16.13 -2.12 21.44
C ASP A 94 16.04 -3.40 22.29
N GLY A 95 14.87 -4.04 22.25
CA GLY A 95 14.57 -5.25 23.01
C GLY A 95 14.31 -5.02 24.50
N ARG A 96 14.50 -3.80 25.03
CA ARG A 96 14.17 -3.46 26.42
C ARG A 96 12.71 -3.05 26.56
N GLU A 97 12.18 -3.26 27.76
CA GLU A 97 10.84 -2.85 28.15
C GLU A 97 10.91 -1.88 29.33
N LEU A 98 10.06 -0.85 29.28
CA LEU A 98 9.81 0.10 30.34
C LEU A 98 8.41 -0.15 30.92
N ALA A 99 8.32 -0.42 32.22
CA ALA A 99 7.05 -0.51 32.94
C ALA A 99 6.79 0.81 33.70
N LEU A 100 5.60 1.38 33.51
CA LEU A 100 5.17 2.60 34.19
C LEU A 100 4.24 2.28 35.35
N LEU A 101 4.24 3.14 36.38
CA LEU A 101 3.36 3.01 37.55
C LEU A 101 1.86 3.08 37.20
N THR A 102 1.54 3.63 36.03
CA THR A 102 0.18 3.69 35.46
C THR A 102 -0.26 2.36 34.83
N GLY A 103 0.52 1.28 34.98
CA GLY A 103 0.23 -0.05 34.43
C GLY A 103 0.62 -0.25 32.96
N HIS A 104 1.13 0.79 32.31
CA HIS A 104 1.59 0.71 30.91
C HIS A 104 2.94 -0.01 30.82
N ARG A 105 3.12 -0.79 29.75
CA ARG A 105 4.41 -1.38 29.38
C ARG A 105 4.79 -0.93 27.99
N VAL A 106 6.01 -0.43 27.80
CA VAL A 106 6.52 0.03 26.50
C VAL A 106 7.77 -0.74 26.13
N ARG A 107 7.69 -1.58 25.10
CA ARG A 107 8.81 -2.35 24.58
C ARG A 107 9.39 -1.67 23.35
N ALA A 108 10.70 -1.46 23.35
CA ALA A 108 11.45 -0.98 22.20
C ALA A 108 11.68 -2.10 21.20
N MET A 109 11.29 -1.85 19.95
CA MET A 109 11.45 -2.78 18.84
C MET A 109 12.58 -2.31 17.92
N PRO A 110 13.53 -3.20 17.58
CA PRO A 110 14.59 -2.89 16.63
C PRO A 110 14.02 -2.66 15.23
N MET A 111 14.57 -1.69 14.51
CA MET A 111 14.15 -1.29 13.18
C MET A 111 15.25 -1.57 12.15
N ASP A 112 14.87 -1.68 10.87
CA ASP A 112 15.82 -1.84 9.75
C ASP A 112 16.46 -0.55 9.25
N ALA A 113 16.06 0.58 9.85
CA ALA A 113 16.56 1.92 9.61
C ALA A 113 16.79 2.63 10.95
N PRO A 114 17.57 3.73 10.98
CA PRO A 114 17.82 4.48 12.22
C PRO A 114 16.53 4.93 12.91
N GLY A 115 16.22 4.30 14.05
CA GLY A 115 14.98 4.53 14.77
C GLY A 115 14.67 3.37 15.71
N THR A 116 13.61 3.52 16.48
CA THR A 116 13.09 2.55 17.44
C THR A 116 11.57 2.57 17.34
N GLY A 117 10.96 1.42 17.10
CA GLY A 117 9.51 1.27 17.21
C GLY A 117 9.12 1.05 18.67
N TYR A 118 7.91 1.46 19.04
CA TYR A 118 7.40 1.28 20.40
C TYR A 118 6.13 0.46 20.39
N ALA A 119 6.20 -0.73 20.99
CA ALA A 119 5.04 -1.54 21.32
C ALA A 119 4.54 -1.14 22.71
N VAL A 120 3.39 -0.49 22.78
CA VAL A 120 2.75 -0.05 24.01
C VAL A 120 1.63 -1.02 24.38
N THR A 121 1.70 -1.59 25.57
CA THR A 121 0.62 -2.37 26.18
C THR A 121 -0.02 -1.53 27.28
N GLY A 122 -1.33 -1.32 27.19
CA GLY A 122 -2.11 -0.56 28.15
C GLY A 122 -2.38 -1.37 29.43
N PRO A 123 -2.93 -0.72 30.48
CA PRO A 123 -3.25 -1.39 31.74
C PRO A 123 -4.27 -2.52 31.56
N ASP A 124 -5.21 -2.37 30.63
CA ASP A 124 -6.24 -3.36 30.31
C ASP A 124 -5.80 -4.37 29.23
N GLY A 125 -4.52 -4.35 28.86
CA GLY A 125 -3.93 -5.32 27.93
C GLY A 125 -4.04 -4.99 26.44
N GLN A 126 -4.70 -3.89 26.04
CA GLN A 126 -4.70 -3.48 24.63
C GLN A 126 -3.30 -3.13 24.14
N ARG A 127 -3.01 -3.41 22.88
CA ARG A 127 -1.68 -3.33 22.29
C ARG A 127 -1.65 -2.40 21.09
N LEU A 128 -0.85 -1.35 21.20
CA LEU A 128 -0.54 -0.39 20.15
C LEU A 128 0.90 -0.59 19.69
N LEU A 129 1.14 -0.64 18.39
CA LEU A 129 2.48 -0.52 17.82
C LEU A 129 2.65 0.82 17.12
N TYR A 130 3.70 1.55 17.46
CA TYR A 130 4.11 2.75 16.76
C TYR A 130 5.45 2.55 16.06
N LEU A 131 5.51 2.82 14.76
CA LEU A 131 6.73 2.74 13.96
C LEU A 131 7.27 4.13 13.60
N PRO A 132 8.61 4.34 13.65
CA PRO A 132 9.23 5.59 13.24
C PRO A 132 9.07 5.83 11.73
N PRO A 133 9.23 7.09 11.26
CA PRO A 133 9.17 7.41 9.84
C PRO A 133 10.24 6.63 9.09
N GLY A 134 9.89 6.07 7.93
CA GLY A 134 10.87 5.36 7.12
C GLY A 134 11.45 4.08 7.75
N GLY A 135 10.89 3.53 8.84
CA GLY A 135 11.38 2.31 9.50
C GLY A 135 10.40 1.13 9.40
N ALA A 136 10.93 -0.07 9.14
CA ALA A 136 10.20 -1.33 9.33
C ALA A 136 10.81 -2.14 10.49
N PRO A 137 10.01 -2.97 11.18
CA PRO A 137 10.53 -3.83 12.21
C PRO A 137 11.59 -4.79 11.68
N ALA A 138 12.64 -4.98 12.48
CA ALA A 138 13.68 -5.98 12.31
C ALA A 138 13.55 -7.05 13.40
N GLY A 139 13.98 -8.29 13.12
CA GLY A 139 14.02 -9.35 14.12
C GLY A 139 12.65 -9.67 14.76
N LEU A 140 11.57 -9.66 13.98
CA LEU A 140 10.26 -10.10 14.45
C LEU A 140 10.29 -11.61 14.74
N ASP A 141 9.82 -12.00 15.92
CA ASP A 141 9.64 -13.42 16.27
C ASP A 141 8.48 -14.04 15.46
N GLU A 142 8.54 -15.35 15.20
CA GLU A 142 7.62 -16.07 14.30
C GLU A 142 6.14 -16.07 14.76
N THR A 143 5.85 -15.73 16.00
CA THR A 143 4.48 -15.65 16.53
C THR A 143 4.32 -14.48 17.50
N VAL A 144 3.81 -13.36 17.01
CA VAL A 144 3.41 -12.22 17.85
C VAL A 144 1.89 -12.17 17.87
N GLN A 145 1.27 -12.10 19.05
CA GLN A 145 -0.18 -11.83 19.12
C GLN A 145 -0.46 -10.53 18.34
N PRO A 146 -1.53 -10.44 17.53
CA PRO A 146 -1.85 -9.24 16.78
C PRO A 146 -1.90 -8.00 17.66
N TYR A 147 -1.46 -6.86 17.12
CA TYR A 147 -1.73 -5.57 17.74
C TYR A 147 -3.18 -5.19 17.49
N ASP A 148 -3.80 -4.50 18.44
CA ASP A 148 -5.14 -3.94 18.26
C ASP A 148 -5.10 -2.71 17.33
N MET A 149 -3.99 -1.97 17.37
CA MET A 149 -3.75 -0.81 16.51
C MET A 149 -2.28 -0.69 16.12
N VAL A 150 -2.01 -0.27 14.89
CA VAL A 150 -0.67 0.06 14.40
C VAL A 150 -0.65 1.45 13.79
N ALA A 151 0.22 2.32 14.28
CA ALA A 151 0.52 3.62 13.69
C ALA A 151 1.87 3.55 12.95
N ALA A 152 1.85 3.72 11.62
CA ALA A 152 3.04 3.55 10.78
C ALA A 152 3.07 4.46 9.55
N ASP A 153 4.25 4.57 8.94
CA ASP A 153 4.45 5.18 7.62
C ASP A 153 4.01 4.21 6.51
N VAL A 154 2.70 4.14 6.26
CA VAL A 154 2.12 3.18 5.31
C VAL A 154 2.52 3.48 3.86
N VAL A 155 2.65 4.76 3.52
CA VAL A 155 2.92 5.20 2.14
C VAL A 155 4.40 5.09 1.80
N GLY A 156 5.28 5.47 2.74
CA GLY A 156 6.72 5.43 2.56
C GLY A 156 7.32 4.05 2.83
N ARG A 157 6.70 3.24 3.69
CA ARG A 157 7.17 1.89 4.08
C ARG A 157 6.05 0.84 4.07
N PRO A 158 5.42 0.57 2.91
CA PRO A 158 4.40 -0.49 2.81
C PRO A 158 4.95 -1.88 3.19
N ASP A 159 6.26 -2.10 3.01
CA ASP A 159 6.94 -3.34 3.40
C ASP A 159 6.93 -3.58 4.92
N ALA A 160 6.80 -2.53 5.74
CA ALA A 160 6.64 -2.67 7.18
C ALA A 160 5.36 -3.44 7.53
N LEU A 161 4.26 -3.15 6.84
CA LEU A 161 2.98 -3.87 6.99
C LEU A 161 3.12 -5.30 6.49
N ALA A 162 3.81 -5.51 5.36
CA ALA A 162 4.05 -6.85 4.82
C ALA A 162 4.78 -7.75 5.84
N ARG A 163 5.84 -7.24 6.49
CA ARG A 163 6.58 -7.96 7.53
C ARG A 163 5.73 -8.27 8.76
N LEU A 164 4.92 -7.31 9.20
CA LEU A 164 4.04 -7.52 10.34
C LEU A 164 2.94 -8.55 10.03
N ARG A 165 2.39 -8.56 8.82
CA ARG A 165 1.43 -9.58 8.37
C ARG A 165 2.06 -10.96 8.30
N ALA A 166 3.31 -11.07 7.84
CA ALA A 166 4.03 -12.34 7.73
C ALA A 166 4.13 -13.08 9.08
N VAL A 167 4.27 -12.35 10.19
CA VAL A 167 4.39 -12.91 11.55
C VAL A 167 3.08 -12.87 12.35
N GLY A 168 1.95 -12.53 11.70
CA GLY A 168 0.63 -12.43 12.34
C GLY A 168 0.46 -11.24 13.29
N ALA A 169 1.39 -10.28 13.32
CA ALA A 169 1.30 -9.08 14.17
C ALA A 169 0.24 -8.08 13.66
N LEU A 170 -0.10 -8.13 12.37
CA LEU A 170 -1.24 -7.45 11.77
C LEU A 170 -2.31 -8.48 11.39
N GLY A 171 -3.42 -8.48 12.12
CA GLY A 171 -4.57 -9.34 11.85
C GLY A 171 -5.72 -8.61 11.15
N PRO A 172 -6.81 -9.31 10.80
CA PRO A 172 -7.99 -8.71 10.16
C PRO A 172 -8.69 -7.63 10.98
N THR A 173 -8.50 -7.66 12.31
CA THR A 173 -9.10 -6.71 13.26
C THR A 173 -8.14 -5.60 13.70
N THR A 174 -6.90 -5.60 13.19
CA THR A 174 -5.92 -4.58 13.55
C THR A 174 -6.23 -3.28 12.81
N ASP A 175 -6.51 -2.21 13.54
CA ASP A 175 -6.70 -0.89 12.93
C ASP A 175 -5.34 -0.27 12.56
N VAL A 176 -5.15 0.05 11.28
CA VAL A 176 -3.88 0.60 10.77
C VAL A 176 -4.05 2.08 10.47
N ILE A 177 -3.39 2.91 11.27
CA ILE A 177 -3.39 4.36 11.15
C ILE A 177 -2.12 4.84 10.46
N ALA A 178 -2.29 5.46 9.31
CA ALA A 178 -1.19 6.09 8.58
C ALA A 178 -0.77 7.39 9.29
N VAL A 179 0.49 7.44 9.69
CA VAL A 179 1.19 8.60 10.23
C VAL A 179 2.47 8.83 9.41
N HIS A 180 3.25 9.86 9.75
CA HIS A 180 4.42 10.27 8.95
C HIS A 180 4.08 10.65 7.50
N LEU A 181 2.87 11.13 7.27
CA LEU A 181 2.40 11.48 5.93
C LEU A 181 3.14 12.70 5.39
N ASP A 182 3.77 12.54 4.24
CA ASP A 182 4.58 13.57 3.59
C ASP A 182 4.02 13.96 2.22
N HIS A 183 4.71 14.89 1.55
CA HIS A 183 4.33 15.48 0.28
C HIS A 183 4.53 14.56 -0.94
N ASP A 184 4.94 13.31 -0.74
CA ASP A 184 5.06 12.29 -1.80
C ASP A 184 3.69 11.85 -2.36
N VAL A 185 2.64 12.03 -1.55
CA VAL A 185 1.26 11.76 -1.96
C VAL A 185 0.38 12.97 -1.65
N PRO A 186 -0.29 13.54 -2.67
CA PRO A 186 -1.25 14.61 -2.42
C PRO A 186 -2.34 14.16 -1.43
N PRO A 187 -2.75 15.04 -0.51
CA PRO A 187 -3.85 14.74 0.40
C PRO A 187 -5.17 14.53 -0.36
N GLY A 188 -6.16 13.95 0.32
CA GLY A 188 -7.50 13.78 -0.22
C GLY A 188 -7.73 12.39 -0.82
N VAL A 189 -8.31 12.33 -2.03
CA VAL A 189 -8.80 11.07 -2.63
C VAL A 189 -7.66 10.10 -2.92
N GLU A 190 -6.54 10.60 -3.47
CA GLU A 190 -5.39 9.75 -3.81
C GLU A 190 -4.78 9.10 -2.57
N LEU A 191 -4.57 9.87 -1.50
CA LEU A 191 -4.09 9.34 -0.23
C LEU A 191 -5.04 8.27 0.32
N ARG A 192 -6.35 8.57 0.43
CA ARG A 192 -7.34 7.62 0.97
C ARG A 192 -7.36 6.31 0.18
N ARG A 193 -7.28 6.39 -1.15
CA ARG A 193 -7.27 5.24 -2.04
C ARG A 193 -6.02 4.36 -1.83
N ARG A 194 -4.84 4.95 -1.71
CA ARG A 194 -3.60 4.19 -1.44
C ARG A 194 -3.63 3.52 -0.08
N LEU A 195 -4.10 4.22 0.93
CA LEU A 195 -4.22 3.66 2.28
C LEU A 195 -5.23 2.51 2.33
N ALA A 196 -6.40 2.68 1.68
CA ALA A 196 -7.42 1.62 1.59
C ALA A 196 -6.87 0.35 0.93
N ALA A 197 -6.04 0.47 -0.12
CA ALA A 197 -5.40 -0.68 -0.75
C ALA A 197 -4.44 -1.45 0.20
N ALA A 198 -3.91 -0.77 1.22
CA ALA A 198 -3.09 -1.37 2.27
C ALA A 198 -3.90 -1.75 3.52
N GLY A 199 -5.24 -1.62 3.52
CA GLY A 199 -6.07 -1.85 4.71
C GLY A 199 -5.80 -0.83 5.83
N ALA A 200 -5.42 0.39 5.48
CA ALA A 200 -5.09 1.47 6.39
C ALA A 200 -5.97 2.71 6.15
N ARG A 201 -5.97 3.63 7.12
CA ARG A 201 -6.66 4.92 7.02
C ARG A 201 -5.81 6.04 7.61
N ALA A 202 -6.11 7.27 7.24
CA ALA A 202 -5.54 8.45 7.86
C ALA A 202 -6.63 9.24 8.57
N VAL A 203 -6.27 9.84 9.70
CA VAL A 203 -7.15 10.72 10.46
C VAL A 203 -6.54 12.14 10.53
N PRO A 204 -7.35 13.19 10.77
CA PRO A 204 -6.84 14.52 11.01
C PRO A 204 -6.03 14.61 12.30
N ASP A 205 -5.14 15.61 12.39
CA ASP A 205 -4.48 15.96 13.64
C ASP A 205 -5.50 16.34 14.72
N GLY A 206 -5.19 15.99 15.97
CA GLY A 206 -6.04 16.18 17.15
C GLY A 206 -7.09 15.09 17.35
N THR A 207 -7.22 14.13 16.43
CA THR A 207 -8.15 13.00 16.58
C THR A 207 -7.75 12.12 17.77
N THR A 208 -8.73 11.74 18.60
CA THR A 208 -8.55 10.67 19.59
C THR A 208 -9.23 9.39 19.10
N LEU A 209 -8.50 8.29 19.12
CA LEU A 209 -8.99 6.96 18.80
C LEU A 209 -9.01 6.08 20.05
N THR A 210 -9.94 5.13 20.11
CA THR A 210 -9.95 4.10 21.15
C THR A 210 -9.32 2.83 20.59
N VAL A 211 -8.22 2.38 21.19
CA VAL A 211 -7.51 1.18 20.75
C VAL A 211 -8.34 -0.06 21.08
N GLY A 212 -8.52 -0.96 20.11
CA GLY A 212 -9.30 -2.19 20.24
C GLY A 212 -10.79 -2.02 19.91
N VAL A 213 -11.23 -0.85 19.46
CA VAL A 213 -12.57 -0.68 18.87
C VAL A 213 -12.45 -0.86 17.36
N TYR A 214 -13.11 -1.89 16.84
CA TYR A 214 -13.16 -2.15 15.41
C TYR A 214 -14.19 -1.21 14.75
N GLU A 215 -13.72 -0.32 13.87
CA GLU A 215 -14.57 0.36 12.89
C GLU A 215 -14.61 -0.53 11.64
N ASP A 216 -15.77 -0.69 10.98
CA ASP A 216 -15.89 -1.47 9.74
C ASP A 216 -14.90 -0.93 8.69
N VAL A 217 -13.76 -1.61 8.53
CA VAL A 217 -12.80 -1.31 7.45
C VAL A 217 -13.31 -2.00 6.19
N PRO A 218 -13.38 -1.30 5.04
CA PRO A 218 -13.76 -1.95 3.78
C PRO A 218 -12.83 -3.13 3.48
N ASP A 219 -13.39 -4.29 3.13
CA ASP A 219 -12.61 -5.44 2.69
C ASP A 219 -11.71 -5.05 1.52
N VAL A 220 -10.44 -5.46 1.58
CA VAL A 220 -9.52 -5.28 0.45
C VAL A 220 -10.05 -6.10 -0.73
N PRO A 221 -10.30 -5.49 -1.92
CA PRO A 221 -10.92 -6.18 -3.04
C PRO A 221 -10.01 -7.31 -3.52
N ARG A 222 -10.60 -8.51 -3.67
CA ARG A 222 -9.85 -9.69 -4.08
C ARG A 222 -9.43 -9.63 -5.54
N ARG A 223 -10.19 -9.02 -6.44
CA ARG A 223 -9.90 -8.96 -7.88
C ARG A 223 -9.95 -7.53 -8.38
N THR A 224 -8.79 -7.06 -8.85
CA THR A 224 -8.61 -5.72 -9.41
C THR A 224 -8.11 -5.80 -10.85
N LEU A 225 -8.74 -5.05 -11.76
CA LEU A 225 -8.23 -4.79 -13.10
C LEU A 225 -7.73 -3.34 -13.20
N VAL A 226 -6.48 -3.17 -13.61
CA VAL A 226 -5.84 -1.86 -13.83
C VAL A 226 -5.61 -1.66 -15.33
N LEU A 227 -6.42 -0.78 -15.91
CA LEU A 227 -6.34 -0.36 -17.31
C LEU A 227 -5.49 0.90 -17.45
N GLY A 228 -4.95 1.13 -18.64
CA GLY A 228 -4.34 2.41 -18.97
C GLY A 228 -3.56 2.37 -20.27
N GLY A 229 -3.21 3.55 -20.78
CA GLY A 229 -2.36 3.67 -21.96
C GLY A 229 -0.93 3.15 -21.75
N ALA A 230 -0.14 3.15 -22.81
CA ALA A 230 1.31 2.93 -22.70
C ALA A 230 1.94 4.02 -21.82
N ARG A 231 2.89 3.64 -20.94
CA ARG A 231 3.59 4.56 -20.02
C ARG A 231 2.67 5.41 -19.12
N SER A 232 1.44 4.96 -18.90
CA SER A 232 0.47 5.64 -18.02
C SER A 232 0.79 5.51 -16.53
N GLY A 233 1.61 4.54 -16.12
CA GLY A 233 1.86 4.22 -14.71
C GLY A 233 1.03 3.05 -14.16
N LYS A 234 0.25 2.36 -15.00
CA LYS A 234 -0.62 1.24 -14.56
C LYS A 234 0.10 0.09 -13.83
N SER A 235 1.32 -0.28 -14.24
CA SER A 235 2.09 -1.32 -13.53
C SER A 235 2.51 -0.86 -12.13
N VAL A 236 2.88 0.42 -11.98
CA VAL A 236 3.21 1.00 -10.66
C VAL A 236 1.98 1.02 -9.75
N GLU A 237 0.82 1.39 -10.31
CA GLU A 237 -0.44 1.33 -9.57
C GLU A 237 -0.82 -0.11 -9.18
N ALA A 238 -0.61 -1.09 -10.05
CA ALA A 238 -0.85 -2.49 -9.72
C ALA A 238 0.10 -3.01 -8.63
N GLU A 239 1.38 -2.62 -8.67
CA GLU A 239 2.36 -3.00 -7.66
C GLU A 239 2.01 -2.45 -6.27
N ARG A 240 1.68 -1.16 -6.18
CA ARG A 240 1.26 -0.49 -4.93
C ARG A 240 0.11 -1.18 -4.21
N ARG A 241 -0.78 -1.84 -4.94
CA ARG A 241 -1.90 -2.59 -4.34
C ARG A 241 -1.45 -3.82 -3.56
N LEU A 242 -0.28 -4.35 -3.87
CA LEU A 242 0.24 -5.58 -3.28
C LEU A 242 1.53 -5.38 -2.46
N GLU A 243 2.14 -4.18 -2.47
CA GLU A 243 3.39 -3.89 -1.75
C GLU A 243 3.31 -4.12 -0.23
N SER A 244 2.10 -4.09 0.34
CA SER A 244 1.87 -4.38 1.76
C SER A 244 1.57 -5.86 2.06
N PHE A 245 1.55 -6.72 1.05
CA PHE A 245 1.37 -8.17 1.23
C PHE A 245 2.72 -8.85 1.46
N PRO A 246 2.79 -9.87 2.34
CA PRO A 246 4.05 -10.54 2.68
C PRO A 246 4.71 -11.19 1.47
N ASP A 247 3.91 -11.88 0.65
CA ASP A 247 4.34 -12.59 -0.55
C ASP A 247 3.45 -12.23 -1.73
N VAL A 248 4.05 -12.19 -2.93
CA VAL A 248 3.34 -11.97 -4.20
C VAL A 248 3.99 -12.80 -5.30
N LEU A 249 3.18 -13.39 -6.16
CA LEU A 249 3.61 -14.00 -7.41
C LEU A 249 3.34 -13.04 -8.57
N TYR A 250 4.39 -12.40 -9.07
CA TYR A 250 4.35 -11.57 -10.27
C TYR A 250 4.45 -12.46 -11.51
N VAL A 251 3.46 -12.36 -12.40
CA VAL A 251 3.37 -13.11 -13.65
C VAL A 251 3.62 -12.16 -14.82
N ALA A 252 4.80 -12.28 -15.41
CA ALA A 252 5.20 -11.52 -16.59
C ALA A 252 4.78 -12.27 -17.86
N THR A 253 3.73 -11.80 -18.54
CA THR A 253 3.21 -12.46 -19.77
C THR A 253 3.95 -12.02 -21.03
N GLY A 254 4.92 -11.10 -20.93
CA GLY A 254 5.69 -10.61 -22.07
C GLY A 254 6.89 -11.47 -22.47
N GLY A 255 7.28 -12.45 -21.64
CA GLY A 255 8.44 -13.32 -21.82
C GLY A 255 9.78 -12.60 -22.01
N SER A 256 10.82 -13.40 -22.31
CA SER A 256 12.10 -12.89 -22.82
C SER A 256 12.00 -12.66 -24.33
N ARG A 257 11.84 -11.40 -24.73
CA ARG A 257 11.99 -11.01 -26.14
C ARG A 257 13.48 -11.06 -26.49
N GLY A 258 13.96 -12.24 -26.86
CA GLY A 258 15.36 -12.50 -27.14
C GLY A 258 15.96 -11.43 -28.07
N GLY A 259 16.98 -10.72 -27.59
CA GLY A 259 17.72 -9.70 -28.36
C GLY A 259 17.22 -8.25 -28.23
N ASP A 260 16.09 -7.99 -27.57
CA ASP A 260 15.62 -6.61 -27.31
C ASP A 260 16.24 -6.08 -26.01
N THR A 261 17.34 -5.33 -26.15
CA THR A 261 18.07 -4.74 -25.02
C THR A 261 17.25 -3.68 -24.29
N GLU A 262 16.39 -2.93 -24.99
CA GLU A 262 15.48 -1.95 -24.37
C GLU A 262 14.43 -2.68 -23.50
N TRP A 263 13.91 -3.81 -23.98
CA TRP A 263 13.03 -4.68 -23.19
C TRP A 263 13.74 -5.26 -21.97
N ALA A 264 14.98 -5.72 -22.12
CA ALA A 264 15.76 -6.28 -21.01
C ALA A 264 16.06 -5.24 -19.91
N GLU A 265 16.48 -4.03 -20.29
CA GLU A 265 16.70 -2.92 -19.35
C GLU A 265 15.40 -2.55 -18.63
N ARG A 266 14.28 -2.46 -19.37
CA ARG A 266 12.96 -2.21 -18.76
C ARG A 266 12.58 -3.29 -17.76
N VAL A 267 12.80 -4.57 -18.08
CA VAL A 267 12.53 -5.69 -17.16
C VAL A 267 13.41 -5.60 -15.92
N SER A 268 14.70 -5.24 -16.05
CA SER A 268 15.61 -5.05 -14.91
C SER A 268 15.10 -3.97 -13.94
N VAL A 269 14.79 -2.78 -14.47
CA VAL A 269 14.25 -1.67 -13.68
C VAL A 269 12.93 -2.05 -12.99
N HIS A 270 12.07 -2.82 -13.65
CA HIS A 270 10.82 -3.29 -13.05
C HIS A 270 11.05 -4.35 -11.96
N ARG A 271 12.08 -5.20 -12.08
CA ARG A 271 12.45 -6.19 -11.06
C ARG A 271 13.08 -5.53 -9.84
N GLU A 272 14.02 -4.62 -10.06
CA GLU A 272 14.73 -3.88 -9.00
C GLU A 272 13.80 -3.04 -8.12
N ARG A 273 12.67 -2.58 -8.67
CA ARG A 273 11.66 -1.83 -7.92
C ARG A 273 10.83 -2.70 -6.96
N ARG A 274 10.69 -4.01 -7.23
CA ARG A 274 9.78 -4.88 -6.48
C ARG A 274 10.36 -5.23 -5.11
N PRO A 275 9.51 -5.46 -4.09
CA PRO A 275 9.97 -6.02 -2.84
C PRO A 275 10.71 -7.34 -3.06
N GLY A 276 11.82 -7.56 -2.34
CA GLY A 276 12.64 -8.77 -2.49
C GLY A 276 11.92 -10.08 -2.13
N SER A 277 10.78 -10.01 -1.42
CA SER A 277 9.94 -11.19 -1.15
C SER A 277 9.11 -11.63 -2.36
N TRP A 278 8.98 -10.80 -3.39
CA TRP A 278 8.17 -11.13 -4.55
C TRP A 278 8.86 -12.14 -5.45
N ARG A 279 8.12 -13.18 -5.85
CA ARG A 279 8.58 -14.15 -6.85
C ARG A 279 8.07 -13.74 -8.21
N THR A 280 8.91 -13.86 -9.23
CA THR A 280 8.52 -13.59 -10.62
C THR A 280 8.53 -14.88 -11.43
N VAL A 281 7.48 -15.12 -12.20
CA VAL A 281 7.40 -16.19 -13.22
C VAL A 281 7.08 -15.56 -14.58
N GLU A 282 7.73 -16.05 -15.63
CA GLU A 282 7.45 -15.64 -17.01
C GLU A 282 6.60 -16.72 -17.68
N THR A 283 5.31 -16.46 -17.89
CA THR A 283 4.40 -17.41 -18.52
C THR A 283 3.13 -16.72 -19.02
N CYS A 284 2.54 -17.26 -20.08
CA CYS A 284 1.18 -16.94 -20.54
C CYS A 284 0.16 -17.99 -20.09
N ASP A 285 0.59 -19.09 -19.46
CA ASP A 285 -0.29 -20.12 -18.92
C ASP A 285 -0.82 -19.71 -17.53
N LEU A 286 -1.83 -18.84 -17.53
CA LEU A 286 -2.39 -18.22 -16.34
C LEU A 286 -3.38 -19.11 -15.58
N VAL A 287 -4.05 -20.03 -16.29
CA VAL A 287 -5.17 -20.83 -15.73
C VAL A 287 -4.72 -21.73 -14.57
N PRO A 288 -3.60 -22.48 -14.66
CA PRO A 288 -3.12 -23.27 -13.53
C PRO A 288 -2.80 -22.40 -12.31
N LEU A 289 -2.15 -21.25 -12.53
CA LEU A 289 -1.79 -20.32 -11.44
C LEU A 289 -3.02 -19.76 -10.72
N LEU A 290 -4.13 -19.55 -11.43
CA LEU A 290 -5.38 -19.07 -10.85
C LEU A 290 -6.16 -20.17 -10.11
N LYS A 291 -6.05 -21.43 -10.55
CA LYS A 291 -6.73 -22.58 -9.93
C LYS A 291 -6.04 -23.10 -8.67
N GLU A 292 -4.71 -23.02 -8.63
CA GLU A 292 -3.92 -23.42 -7.46
C GLU A 292 -4.01 -22.37 -6.35
N ASP A 293 -4.00 -22.82 -5.09
CA ASP A 293 -3.85 -21.93 -3.94
C ASP A 293 -2.43 -21.31 -3.91
N GLY A 294 -2.32 -20.09 -3.37
CA GLY A 294 -1.03 -19.43 -3.27
C GLY A 294 -1.12 -17.96 -2.85
N PRO A 295 0.03 -17.25 -2.87
CA PRO A 295 0.07 -15.82 -2.52
C PRO A 295 -0.72 -14.98 -3.54
N PRO A 296 -1.02 -13.70 -3.27
CA PRO A 296 -1.55 -12.78 -4.28
C PRO A 296 -0.82 -12.87 -5.64
N LEU A 297 -1.59 -12.72 -6.72
CA LEU A 297 -1.13 -12.74 -8.11
C LEU A 297 -1.13 -11.33 -8.70
N LEU A 298 -0.01 -10.92 -9.28
CA LEU A 298 0.06 -9.73 -10.14
C LEU A 298 0.32 -10.15 -11.58
N ILE A 299 -0.66 -9.98 -12.47
CA ILE A 299 -0.54 -10.35 -13.89
C ILE A 299 -0.21 -9.09 -14.71
N ASP A 300 0.97 -9.04 -15.33
CA ASP A 300 1.41 -7.94 -16.18
C ASP A 300 1.95 -8.50 -17.52
N CYS A 301 1.17 -8.47 -18.60
CA CYS A 301 -0.17 -7.92 -18.75
C CYS A 301 -1.10 -8.76 -19.65
N LEU A 302 -2.40 -8.57 -19.51
CA LEU A 302 -3.42 -9.24 -20.31
C LEU A 302 -3.29 -8.93 -21.82
N SER A 303 -2.74 -7.77 -22.18
CA SER A 303 -2.49 -7.45 -23.59
C SER A 303 -1.45 -8.36 -24.25
N LEU A 304 -0.37 -8.72 -23.52
CA LEU A 304 0.64 -9.64 -24.06
C LEU A 304 0.18 -11.09 -23.97
N TRP A 305 -0.61 -11.42 -22.95
CA TRP A 305 -1.32 -12.71 -22.91
C TRP A 305 -2.25 -12.86 -24.13
N LEU A 306 -2.96 -11.82 -24.53
CA LEU A 306 -3.81 -11.87 -25.72
C LEU A 306 -3.00 -12.08 -26.99
N THR A 307 -1.84 -11.42 -27.12
CA THR A 307 -0.93 -11.64 -28.25
C THR A 307 -0.55 -13.12 -28.35
N ASP A 308 -0.10 -13.73 -27.25
CA ASP A 308 0.24 -15.17 -27.18
C ASP A 308 -0.97 -16.07 -27.49
N ALA A 309 -2.14 -15.76 -26.94
CA ALA A 309 -3.36 -16.49 -27.20
C ALA A 309 -3.75 -16.44 -28.68
N MET A 310 -3.60 -15.28 -29.33
CA MET A 310 -3.83 -15.10 -30.76
C MET A 310 -2.80 -15.86 -31.61
N ASP A 311 -1.51 -15.80 -31.25
CA ASP A 311 -0.44 -16.56 -31.92
C ASP A 311 -0.73 -18.07 -31.88
N SER A 312 -1.13 -18.59 -30.72
CA SER A 312 -1.36 -20.03 -30.51
C SER A 312 -2.47 -20.64 -31.36
N VAL A 313 -3.36 -19.81 -31.90
CA VAL A 313 -4.48 -20.22 -32.76
C VAL A 313 -4.42 -19.60 -34.15
N ASN A 314 -3.27 -19.04 -34.53
CA ASN A 314 -3.04 -18.35 -35.81
C ASN A 314 -4.07 -17.25 -36.11
N ALA A 315 -4.60 -16.57 -35.09
CA ALA A 315 -5.67 -15.58 -35.23
C ALA A 315 -5.27 -14.31 -36.00
N TRP A 316 -4.00 -14.17 -36.38
CA TRP A 316 -3.52 -13.03 -37.17
C TRP A 316 -3.83 -13.17 -38.66
N ASP A 317 -3.93 -14.41 -39.15
CA ASP A 317 -4.30 -14.72 -40.52
C ASP A 317 -5.82 -14.71 -40.68
N ASP A 318 -6.31 -14.16 -41.80
CA ASP A 318 -7.75 -13.97 -42.02
C ASP A 318 -8.47 -15.29 -42.32
N ASP A 319 -7.81 -16.23 -43.01
CA ASP A 319 -8.40 -17.52 -43.37
C ASP A 319 -8.44 -18.44 -42.14
N GLU A 320 -7.36 -18.48 -41.35
CA GLU A 320 -7.33 -19.24 -40.09
C GLU A 320 -8.33 -18.68 -39.06
N TRP A 321 -8.46 -17.36 -38.98
CA TRP A 321 -9.46 -16.71 -38.13
C TRP A 321 -10.87 -17.19 -38.48
N ALA A 322 -11.23 -17.18 -39.77
CA ALA A 322 -12.53 -17.63 -40.26
C ALA A 322 -12.71 -19.16 -40.13
N GLY A 323 -11.64 -19.94 -40.29
CA GLY A 323 -11.62 -21.40 -40.22
C GLY A 323 -11.86 -21.97 -38.82
N GLY A 324 -11.69 -21.17 -37.76
CA GLY A 324 -11.96 -21.61 -36.39
C GLY A 324 -11.16 -20.87 -35.32
N GLY A 325 -10.16 -20.07 -35.70
CA GLY A 325 -9.33 -19.30 -34.77
C GLY A 325 -10.15 -18.39 -33.85
N GLU A 326 -11.24 -17.79 -34.35
CA GLU A 326 -12.15 -16.98 -33.52
C GLU A 326 -12.76 -17.79 -32.36
N ARG A 327 -13.28 -18.99 -32.64
CA ARG A 327 -13.89 -19.85 -31.61
C ARG A 327 -12.83 -20.36 -30.63
N ALA A 328 -11.65 -20.71 -31.13
CA ALA A 328 -10.54 -21.17 -30.30
C ALA A 328 -10.05 -20.07 -29.34
N LEU A 329 -9.90 -18.83 -29.83
CA LEU A 329 -9.53 -17.69 -28.99
C LEU A 329 -10.58 -17.41 -27.91
N ARG A 330 -11.87 -17.43 -28.28
CA ARG A 330 -12.97 -17.25 -27.31
C ARG A 330 -12.95 -18.31 -26.21
N GLY A 331 -12.72 -19.57 -26.57
CA GLY A 331 -12.59 -20.65 -25.59
C GLY A 331 -11.47 -20.38 -24.56
N ARG A 332 -10.32 -19.85 -25.01
CA ARG A 332 -9.23 -19.46 -24.10
C ARG A 332 -9.60 -18.29 -23.19
N VAL A 333 -10.32 -17.29 -23.69
CA VAL A 333 -10.81 -16.16 -22.89
C VAL A 333 -11.84 -16.62 -21.86
N GLU A 334 -12.76 -17.50 -22.25
CA GLU A 334 -13.75 -18.11 -21.36
C GLU A 334 -13.07 -18.92 -20.26
N GLU A 335 -12.06 -19.73 -20.60
CA GLU A 335 -11.30 -20.50 -19.61
C GLU A 335 -10.55 -19.60 -18.62
N LEU A 336 -9.88 -18.54 -19.11
CA LEU A 336 -9.19 -17.57 -18.25
C LEU A 336 -10.16 -16.88 -17.30
N THR A 337 -11.28 -16.37 -17.81
CA THR A 337 -12.25 -15.64 -17.00
C THR A 337 -12.98 -16.54 -16.01
N ALA A 338 -13.25 -17.80 -16.36
CA ALA A 338 -13.74 -18.80 -15.40
C ALA A 338 -12.73 -19.04 -14.27
N ALA A 339 -11.44 -19.15 -14.58
CA ALA A 339 -10.40 -19.31 -13.56
C ALA A 339 -10.30 -18.09 -12.62
N VAL A 340 -10.44 -16.86 -13.15
CA VAL A 340 -10.49 -15.63 -12.34
C VAL A 340 -11.75 -15.58 -11.46
N ARG A 341 -12.87 -16.12 -11.94
CA ARG A 341 -14.09 -16.21 -11.14
C ARG A 341 -13.93 -17.14 -9.94
N GLU A 342 -13.27 -18.29 -10.16
CA GLU A 342 -13.17 -19.39 -9.19
C GLU A 342 -11.98 -19.25 -8.22
N THR A 343 -10.97 -18.43 -8.54
CA THR A 343 -9.77 -18.31 -7.72
C THR A 343 -10.04 -17.79 -6.32
N GLY A 344 -9.42 -18.43 -5.32
CA GLY A 344 -9.39 -17.93 -3.94
C GLY A 344 -8.32 -16.87 -3.69
N ARG A 345 -7.41 -16.65 -4.64
CA ARG A 345 -6.27 -15.74 -4.52
C ARG A 345 -6.71 -14.28 -4.71
N THR A 346 -6.00 -13.36 -4.07
CA THR A 346 -6.05 -11.95 -4.47
C THR A 346 -5.37 -11.80 -5.84
N VAL A 347 -6.03 -11.18 -6.80
CA VAL A 347 -5.56 -10.98 -8.18
C VAL A 347 -5.57 -9.50 -8.53
N VAL A 348 -4.43 -9.00 -9.01
CA VAL A 348 -4.31 -7.69 -9.66
C VAL A 348 -3.82 -7.90 -11.09
N ALA A 349 -4.63 -7.57 -12.08
CA ALA A 349 -4.26 -7.70 -13.48
C ALA A 349 -4.06 -6.33 -14.14
N VAL A 350 -3.05 -6.22 -14.99
CA VAL A 350 -2.75 -5.04 -15.79
C VAL A 350 -3.17 -5.30 -17.23
N SER A 351 -3.84 -4.34 -17.86
CA SER A 351 -4.10 -4.38 -19.30
C SER A 351 -3.96 -3.00 -19.94
N ASN A 352 -3.69 -2.99 -21.25
CA ASN A 352 -3.66 -1.77 -22.03
C ASN A 352 -5.09 -1.35 -22.42
N GLU A 353 -5.34 -0.05 -22.37
CA GLU A 353 -6.48 0.57 -23.05
C GLU A 353 -6.02 1.09 -24.42
N VAL A 354 -6.51 0.49 -25.50
CA VAL A 354 -6.11 0.78 -26.90
C VAL A 354 -7.28 1.20 -27.79
N GLY A 355 -8.52 1.16 -27.27
CA GLY A 355 -9.74 1.45 -28.02
C GLY A 355 -10.05 2.94 -28.16
N SER A 356 -9.36 3.80 -27.40
CA SER A 356 -9.58 5.26 -27.41
C SER A 356 -8.80 6.01 -28.50
N GLY A 357 -8.21 5.30 -29.47
CA GLY A 357 -7.43 5.86 -30.57
C GLY A 357 -8.11 5.77 -31.94
N ILE A 358 -7.36 6.08 -33.00
CA ILE A 358 -7.81 5.94 -34.40
C ILE A 358 -7.95 4.45 -34.76
N VAL A 359 -8.86 4.13 -35.68
CA VAL A 359 -9.01 2.78 -36.24
C VAL A 359 -7.70 2.33 -36.91
N PRO A 360 -7.13 1.17 -36.52
CA PRO A 360 -5.93 0.64 -37.16
C PRO A 360 -6.10 0.41 -38.66
N ALA A 361 -5.04 0.71 -39.43
CA ALA A 361 -5.04 0.55 -40.88
C ALA A 361 -5.12 -0.94 -41.32
N THR A 362 -4.50 -1.84 -40.55
CA THR A 362 -4.44 -3.27 -40.86
C THR A 362 -5.63 -4.03 -40.27
N ALA A 363 -6.05 -5.12 -40.93
CA ALA A 363 -7.09 -6.01 -40.43
C ALA A 363 -6.69 -6.66 -39.09
N SER A 364 -5.46 -7.15 -39.00
CA SER A 364 -4.86 -7.70 -37.77
C SER A 364 -4.86 -6.70 -36.61
N GLY A 365 -4.54 -5.42 -36.88
CA GLY A 365 -4.56 -4.37 -35.87
C GLY A 365 -5.96 -4.08 -35.35
N ARG A 366 -6.96 -4.03 -36.25
CA ARG A 366 -8.38 -3.89 -35.85
C ARG A 366 -8.84 -5.08 -35.02
N ARG A 367 -8.52 -6.30 -35.45
CA ARG A 367 -8.84 -7.54 -34.73
C ARG A 367 -8.26 -7.52 -33.32
N TYR A 368 -6.97 -7.27 -33.17
CA TYR A 368 -6.34 -7.21 -31.84
C TYR A 368 -6.96 -6.15 -30.93
N ARG A 369 -7.21 -4.94 -31.46
CA ARG A 369 -7.88 -3.87 -30.69
C ARG A 369 -9.26 -4.33 -30.20
N ASP A 370 -10.06 -4.92 -31.08
CA ASP A 370 -11.42 -5.35 -30.76
C ASP A 370 -11.43 -6.53 -29.78
N GLU A 371 -10.55 -7.52 -29.97
CA GLU A 371 -10.41 -8.65 -29.03
C GLU A 371 -9.83 -8.24 -27.68
N LEU A 372 -8.92 -7.26 -27.62
CA LEU A 372 -8.45 -6.72 -26.34
C LEU A 372 -9.57 -5.99 -25.59
N GLY A 373 -10.42 -5.26 -26.31
CA GLY A 373 -11.62 -4.67 -25.72
C GLY A 373 -12.56 -5.72 -25.13
N ARG A 374 -12.80 -6.82 -25.85
CA ARG A 374 -13.65 -7.93 -25.36
C ARG A 374 -13.02 -8.64 -24.17
N LEU A 375 -11.71 -8.94 -24.20
CA LEU A 375 -10.98 -9.53 -23.08
C LEU A 375 -11.05 -8.62 -21.85
N ASN A 376 -10.76 -7.33 -22.00
CA ASN A 376 -10.83 -6.37 -20.90
C ASN A 376 -12.23 -6.33 -20.28
N ALA A 377 -13.29 -6.32 -21.10
CA ALA A 377 -14.66 -6.33 -20.62
C ALA A 377 -15.03 -7.64 -19.89
N ALA A 378 -14.62 -8.79 -20.43
CA ALA A 378 -14.89 -10.09 -19.83
C ALA A 378 -14.14 -10.26 -18.49
N PHE A 379 -12.86 -9.88 -18.43
CA PHE A 379 -12.08 -9.91 -17.19
C PHE A 379 -12.63 -8.92 -16.15
N ALA A 380 -12.99 -7.73 -16.59
CA ALA A 380 -13.61 -6.71 -15.74
C ALA A 380 -14.93 -7.18 -15.12
N ALA A 381 -15.71 -8.03 -15.78
CA ALA A 381 -16.94 -8.58 -15.22
C ALA A 381 -16.70 -9.40 -13.93
N GLU A 382 -15.51 -9.99 -13.80
CA GLU A 382 -15.10 -10.80 -12.65
C GLU A 382 -14.36 -10.01 -11.56
N CYS A 383 -14.18 -8.69 -11.73
CA CYS A 383 -13.44 -7.84 -10.80
C CYS A 383 -14.37 -6.95 -9.95
N GLU A 384 -14.09 -6.87 -8.65
CA GLU A 384 -14.76 -5.90 -7.77
C GLU A 384 -14.22 -4.48 -8.00
N HIS A 385 -12.93 -4.35 -8.33
CA HIS A 385 -12.28 -3.07 -8.58
C HIS A 385 -11.77 -2.92 -10.02
N LEU A 386 -12.15 -1.83 -10.66
CA LEU A 386 -11.64 -1.44 -11.98
C LEU A 386 -11.04 -0.04 -11.90
N LEU A 387 -9.81 0.09 -12.37
CA LEU A 387 -9.11 1.36 -12.47
C LEU A 387 -8.74 1.70 -13.90
N LEU A 388 -8.75 2.99 -14.23
CA LEU A 388 -8.10 3.54 -15.41
C LEU A 388 -6.98 4.48 -14.96
N VAL A 389 -5.74 4.21 -15.40
CA VAL A 389 -4.59 5.04 -15.06
C VAL A 389 -4.25 5.97 -16.22
N VAL A 390 -4.20 7.27 -15.94
CA VAL A 390 -3.87 8.34 -16.88
C VAL A 390 -2.87 9.28 -16.21
N ALA A 391 -1.71 9.50 -16.84
CA ALA A 391 -0.64 10.35 -16.30
C ALA A 391 -0.25 10.02 -14.84
N GLY A 392 -0.22 8.72 -14.51
CA GLY A 392 0.09 8.23 -13.16
C GLY A 392 -1.06 8.35 -12.16
N GLN A 393 -2.22 8.91 -12.54
CA GLN A 393 -3.39 9.06 -11.69
C GLN A 393 -4.37 7.91 -11.92
N ALA A 394 -4.74 7.21 -10.85
CA ALA A 394 -5.72 6.13 -10.90
C ALA A 394 -7.14 6.70 -10.75
N MET A 395 -7.95 6.53 -11.79
CA MET A 395 -9.38 6.82 -11.78
C MET A 395 -10.16 5.56 -11.47
N VAL A 396 -11.03 5.62 -10.47
CA VAL A 396 -11.89 4.50 -10.09
C VAL A 396 -13.07 4.43 -11.05
N LEU A 397 -13.19 3.32 -11.77
CA LEU A 397 -14.33 3.01 -12.64
C LEU A 397 -15.37 2.12 -11.94
N ARG A 398 -14.93 1.25 -11.03
CA ARG A 398 -15.76 0.38 -10.19
C ARG A 398 -15.03 0.08 -8.88
N GLY A 399 -15.80 0.01 -7.79
CA GLY A 399 -15.32 -0.38 -6.46
C GLY A 399 -14.58 0.78 -5.79
N GLY A 400 -15.05 1.21 -4.63
CA GLY A 400 -14.54 2.40 -3.92
C GLY A 400 -14.75 2.30 -2.43
#